data_AF-Q26CI9-F1
#
_entry.id   AF-Q26CI9-F1
#
_cell.length_a   1.000
_cell.length_b   1.000
_cell.length_c   1.000
_cell.angle_alpha   90.00
_cell.angle_beta   90.00
_cell.angle_gamma   90.00
#
_symmetry.space_group_name_H-M   'P 1'
#
loop_
_entity.id
_entity.type
_entity.pdbx_description
1 polymer ?
#
loop_
_entity_poly.entity_id
_entity_poly.type
_entity_poly.pdbx_seq_one_letter_code
_entity_poly.pdbx_strand_id
1 'polypeptide(L)'
;MSKNLLRFGYATVLTINYNRQEKLNKDKIYIFFRENAFIIILLNILVIIISPWLFTRNLGWIDFTKTGEIGDTLGGITAPFINVLNAILIFLAFKEQRNANILLKSQVDFEKNKDIERLKRIRNLILYDLENRIKPNAEAIIPETKDCLDKLNDDGIKVSTDHVEFNDKVYLANNLTDYNLIFNKDNSDLKTLINIYSRVNFIFKHTPLQISRKYPMDRENMVFNGITEEEKTRVIERNKAKKKIELERLIPNLESLISAVEELIEKYK
;
A
#
# COMPACT_ATOMS: atom_id res chain seq x y z
N MET A 1 -20.96 -43.71 52.43
CA MET A 1 -20.97 -42.56 51.49
C MET A 1 -19.68 -42.41 50.68
N SER A 2 -18.48 -42.74 51.21
CA SER A 2 -17.20 -42.51 50.50
C SER A 2 -16.90 -43.42 49.30
N LYS A 3 -17.35 -44.69 49.29
CA LYS A 3 -17.07 -45.63 48.18
C LYS A 3 -17.73 -45.24 46.84
N ASN A 4 -18.89 -44.58 46.89
CA ASN A 4 -19.60 -44.14 45.68
C ASN A 4 -18.96 -42.90 45.04
N LEU A 5 -18.44 -41.98 45.86
CA LEU A 5 -17.68 -40.80 45.40
C LEU A 5 -16.35 -41.19 44.75
N LEU A 6 -15.63 -42.16 45.32
CA LEU A 6 -14.40 -42.71 44.73
C LEU A 6 -14.64 -43.41 43.39
N ARG A 7 -15.72 -44.18 43.27
CA ARG A 7 -16.10 -44.81 41.99
C ARG A 7 -16.49 -43.80 40.93
N PHE A 8 -17.20 -42.73 41.30
CA PHE A 8 -17.60 -41.68 40.36
C PHE A 8 -16.37 -40.92 39.84
N GLY A 9 -15.45 -40.53 40.73
CA GLY A 9 -14.21 -39.86 40.33
C GLY A 9 -13.32 -40.71 39.41
N TYR A 10 -13.21 -42.02 39.68
CA TYR A 10 -12.42 -42.92 38.84
C TYR A 10 -13.03 -43.12 37.44
N ALA A 11 -14.36 -43.23 37.36
CA ALA A 11 -15.07 -43.32 36.09
C ALA A 11 -14.89 -42.05 35.23
N THR A 12 -14.94 -40.86 35.85
CA THR A 12 -14.73 -39.59 35.12
C THR A 12 -13.32 -39.46 34.56
N VAL A 13 -12.29 -39.85 35.32
CA VAL A 13 -10.88 -39.81 34.87
C VAL A 13 -10.64 -40.80 33.71
N LEU A 14 -11.23 -41.99 33.75
CA LEU A 14 -11.14 -42.96 32.65
C LEU A 14 -11.80 -42.44 31.37
N THR A 15 -12.98 -41.83 31.47
CA THR A 15 -13.67 -41.24 30.31
C THR A 15 -12.90 -40.08 29.70
N ILE A 16 -12.28 -39.22 30.53
CA ILE A 16 -11.45 -38.10 30.04
C ILE A 16 -10.19 -38.63 29.32
N ASN A 17 -9.53 -39.64 29.87
CA ASN A 17 -8.36 -40.25 29.25
C ASN A 17 -8.71 -40.97 27.94
N TYR A 18 -9.84 -41.67 27.90
CA TYR A 18 -10.36 -42.31 26.69
C TYR A 18 -10.62 -41.29 25.58
N ASN A 19 -11.35 -40.20 25.88
CA ASN A 19 -11.64 -39.14 24.91
C ASN A 19 -10.38 -38.41 24.42
N ARG A 20 -9.37 -38.25 25.29
CA ARG A 20 -8.07 -37.64 24.93
C ARG A 20 -7.26 -38.54 24.00
N GLN A 21 -7.26 -39.86 24.24
CA GLN A 21 -6.61 -40.82 23.36
C GLN A 21 -7.33 -40.95 22.00
N GLU A 22 -8.66 -40.90 21.99
CA GLU A 22 -9.44 -40.92 20.76
C GLU A 22 -9.15 -39.69 19.89
N LYS A 23 -9.04 -38.51 20.50
CA LYS A 23 -8.65 -37.27 19.80
C LYS A 23 -7.24 -37.34 19.22
N LEU A 24 -6.26 -37.80 20.02
CA LEU A 24 -4.88 -38.00 19.56
C LEU A 24 -4.77 -39.02 18.41
N ASN A 25 -5.59 -40.08 18.44
CA ASN A 25 -5.62 -41.07 17.36
C ASN A 25 -6.27 -40.51 16.09
N LYS A 26 -7.33 -39.72 16.18
CA LYS A 26 -7.93 -39.02 15.02
C LYS A 26 -6.92 -38.07 14.37
N ASP A 27 -6.18 -37.30 15.18
CA ASP A 27 -5.17 -36.37 14.69
C ASP A 27 -4.01 -37.11 13.99
N LYS A 28 -3.54 -38.23 14.55
CA LYS A 28 -2.50 -39.06 13.92
C LYS A 28 -2.96 -39.68 12.59
N ILE A 29 -4.19 -40.20 12.55
CA ILE A 29 -4.77 -40.78 11.33
C ILE A 29 -4.90 -39.71 10.25
N TYR A 30 -5.39 -38.52 10.60
CA TYR A 30 -5.50 -37.39 9.67
C TYR A 30 -4.13 -36.98 9.10
N ILE A 31 -3.11 -36.86 9.95
CA ILE A 31 -1.74 -36.53 9.53
C ILE A 31 -1.18 -37.61 8.59
N PHE A 32 -1.37 -38.89 8.93
CA PHE A 32 -0.95 -40.02 8.09
C PHE A 32 -1.58 -39.97 6.69
N PHE A 33 -2.90 -39.77 6.59
CA PHE A 33 -3.60 -39.67 5.30
C PHE A 33 -3.14 -38.45 4.51
N ARG A 34 -2.89 -37.31 5.17
CA ARG A 34 -2.42 -36.09 4.52
C ARG A 34 -1.03 -36.26 3.93
N GLU A 35 -0.11 -36.84 4.68
CA GLU A 35 1.31 -36.99 4.28
C GLU A 35 1.50 -38.09 3.23
N ASN A 36 0.63 -39.11 3.23
CA ASN A 36 0.72 -40.24 2.30
C ASN A 36 -0.33 -40.20 1.18
N ALA A 37 -1.07 -39.11 1.03
CA ALA A 37 -2.18 -38.98 0.08
C ALA A 37 -1.79 -39.38 -1.34
N PHE A 38 -0.61 -38.93 -1.81
CA PHE A 38 -0.11 -39.22 -3.15
C PHE A 38 0.15 -40.72 -3.35
N ILE A 39 0.76 -41.40 -2.37
CA ILE A 39 1.05 -42.83 -2.41
C ILE A 39 -0.25 -43.64 -2.36
N ILE A 40 -1.21 -43.23 -1.53
CA ILE A 40 -2.53 -43.88 -1.41
C ILE A 40 -3.31 -43.80 -2.73
N ILE A 41 -3.24 -42.64 -3.41
CA ILE A 41 -3.86 -42.44 -4.73
C ILE A 41 -3.17 -43.31 -5.78
N LEU A 42 -1.84 -43.30 -5.83
CA LEU A 42 -1.07 -44.10 -6.80
C LEU A 42 -1.33 -45.60 -6.62
N LEU A 43 -1.39 -46.07 -5.38
CA LEU A 43 -1.68 -47.47 -5.05
C LEU A 43 -3.11 -47.84 -5.44
N ASN A 44 -4.09 -46.97 -5.24
CA ASN A 44 -5.46 -47.19 -5.71
C ASN A 44 -5.55 -47.32 -7.23
N ILE A 45 -4.90 -46.43 -7.98
CA ILE A 45 -4.87 -46.49 -9.45
C ILE A 45 -4.25 -47.83 -9.91
N LEU A 46 -3.17 -48.25 -9.25
CA LEU A 46 -2.48 -49.50 -9.57
C LEU A 46 -3.37 -50.72 -9.27
N VAL A 47 -4.11 -50.72 -8.15
CA VAL A 47 -5.10 -51.78 -7.85
C VAL A 47 -6.23 -51.80 -8.88
N ILE A 48 -6.76 -50.65 -9.30
CA ILE A 48 -7.83 -50.58 -10.32
C ILE A 48 -7.37 -51.17 -11.66
N ILE A 49 -6.12 -50.95 -12.05
CA ILE A 49 -5.58 -51.48 -13.32
C ILE A 49 -5.22 -52.97 -13.21
N ILE A 50 -4.65 -53.42 -12.10
CA ILE A 50 -4.21 -54.81 -11.92
C ILE A 50 -5.36 -55.75 -11.56
N SER A 51 -6.38 -55.26 -10.86
CA SER A 51 -7.48 -56.09 -10.36
C SER A 51 -8.26 -56.85 -11.45
N PRO A 52 -8.60 -56.30 -12.63
CA PRO A 52 -9.25 -57.07 -13.68
C PRO A 52 -8.36 -58.19 -14.19
N TRP A 53 -7.04 -57.96 -14.34
CA TRP A 53 -6.09 -58.99 -14.76
C TRP A 53 -5.92 -60.10 -13.71
N LEU A 54 -5.91 -59.73 -12.42
CA LEU A 54 -5.76 -60.66 -11.31
C LEU A 54 -7.01 -61.53 -11.11
N PHE A 55 -8.21 -60.95 -11.19
CA PHE A 55 -9.47 -61.63 -10.88
C PHE A 55 -10.12 -62.34 -12.08
N THR A 56 -9.61 -62.17 -13.29
CA THR A 56 -10.10 -62.88 -14.50
C THR A 56 -9.35 -64.19 -14.78
N ARG A 57 -8.36 -64.57 -13.97
CA ARG A 57 -7.55 -65.79 -14.15
C ARG A 57 -7.87 -66.86 -13.11
N ASN A 58 -7.87 -68.12 -13.52
CA ASN A 58 -7.90 -69.26 -12.61
C ASN A 58 -6.49 -69.48 -12.05
N LEU A 59 -6.31 -69.25 -10.73
CA LEU A 59 -5.03 -69.39 -10.03
C LEU A 59 -4.85 -70.78 -9.40
N GLY A 60 -5.63 -71.77 -9.84
CA GLY A 60 -5.49 -73.19 -9.48
C GLY A 60 -6.13 -73.56 -8.14
N TRP A 61 -5.93 -72.77 -7.08
CA TRP A 61 -6.50 -73.04 -5.75
C TRP A 61 -7.70 -72.15 -5.39
N ILE A 62 -7.92 -71.08 -6.17
CA ILE A 62 -9.06 -70.17 -6.06
C ILE A 62 -9.50 -69.83 -7.48
N ASP A 63 -10.74 -70.17 -7.83
CA ASP A 63 -11.30 -69.96 -9.17
C ASP A 63 -12.33 -68.82 -9.16
N PHE A 64 -11.93 -67.66 -9.66
CA PHE A 64 -12.78 -66.48 -9.81
C PHE A 64 -13.45 -66.39 -11.19
N THR A 65 -13.26 -67.39 -12.06
CA THR A 65 -13.81 -67.34 -13.44
C THR A 65 -15.34 -67.38 -13.48
N LYS A 66 -16.01 -67.84 -12.42
CA LYS A 66 -17.47 -67.86 -12.26
C LYS A 66 -18.02 -66.86 -11.24
N THR A 67 -17.19 -66.02 -10.63
CA THR A 67 -17.63 -65.07 -9.59
C THR A 67 -18.16 -63.76 -10.15
N GLY A 68 -18.33 -63.65 -11.47
CA GLY A 68 -18.92 -62.48 -12.14
C GLY A 68 -20.27 -62.10 -11.56
N GLU A 69 -21.18 -63.07 -11.35
CA GLU A 69 -22.50 -62.82 -10.75
C GLU A 69 -22.43 -62.31 -9.31
N ILE A 70 -21.43 -62.75 -8.52
CA ILE A 70 -21.20 -62.27 -7.15
C ILE A 70 -20.66 -60.83 -7.19
N GLY A 71 -19.74 -60.53 -8.11
CA GLY A 71 -19.23 -59.19 -8.35
C GLY A 71 -20.32 -58.23 -8.83
N ASP A 72 -21.19 -58.67 -9.72
CA ASP A 72 -22.33 -57.91 -10.24
C ASP A 72 -23.39 -57.67 -9.16
N THR A 73 -23.63 -58.64 -8.28
CA THR A 73 -24.56 -58.48 -7.16
C THR A 73 -23.99 -57.54 -6.09
N LEU A 74 -22.71 -57.69 -5.72
CA LEU A 74 -22.05 -56.77 -4.79
C LEU A 74 -21.96 -55.36 -5.39
N GLY A 75 -21.59 -55.22 -6.66
CA GLY A 75 -21.56 -53.95 -7.37
C GLY A 75 -22.95 -53.31 -7.46
N GLY A 76 -23.98 -54.09 -7.81
CA GLY A 76 -25.37 -53.61 -7.89
C GLY A 76 -25.93 -53.15 -6.55
N ILE A 77 -25.63 -53.86 -5.45
CA ILE A 77 -26.06 -53.48 -4.10
C ILE A 77 -25.25 -52.30 -3.55
N THR A 78 -23.92 -52.27 -3.76
CA THR A 78 -23.04 -51.25 -3.18
C THR A 78 -23.02 -49.94 -3.97
N ALA A 79 -23.25 -49.96 -5.28
CA ALA A 79 -23.18 -48.77 -6.13
C ALA A 79 -24.10 -47.63 -5.65
N PRO A 80 -25.38 -47.85 -5.27
CA PRO A 80 -26.22 -46.80 -4.71
C PRO A 80 -25.64 -46.16 -3.44
N PHE A 81 -25.06 -46.96 -2.53
CA PHE A 81 -24.46 -46.44 -1.29
C PHE A 81 -23.18 -45.65 -1.57
N ILE A 82 -22.32 -46.13 -2.47
CA ILE A 82 -21.10 -45.42 -2.89
C ILE A 82 -21.47 -44.09 -3.56
N ASN A 83 -22.51 -44.09 -4.41
CA ASN A 83 -22.97 -42.86 -5.07
C ASN A 83 -23.51 -41.83 -4.07
N VAL A 84 -24.29 -42.26 -3.07
CA VAL A 84 -24.75 -41.39 -1.98
C VAL A 84 -23.57 -40.87 -1.15
N LEU A 85 -22.62 -41.73 -0.80
CA LEU A 85 -21.42 -41.33 -0.06
C LEU A 85 -20.60 -40.30 -0.86
N ASN A 86 -20.40 -40.54 -2.15
CA ASN A 86 -19.72 -39.60 -3.05
C ASN A 86 -20.46 -38.27 -3.13
N ALA A 87 -21.79 -38.27 -3.26
CA ALA A 87 -22.58 -37.05 -3.27
C ALA A 87 -22.44 -36.26 -1.94
N ILE A 88 -22.43 -36.95 -0.80
CA ILE A 88 -22.19 -36.33 0.51
C ILE A 88 -20.79 -35.73 0.59
N LEU A 89 -19.76 -36.47 0.17
CA LEU A 89 -18.37 -36.00 0.17
C LEU A 89 -18.17 -34.79 -0.74
N ILE A 90 -18.76 -34.80 -1.94
CA ILE A 90 -18.75 -33.67 -2.87
C ILE A 90 -19.44 -32.45 -2.24
N PHE A 91 -20.60 -32.65 -1.62
CA PHE A 91 -21.31 -31.57 -0.92
C PHE A 91 -20.46 -30.95 0.21
N LEU A 92 -19.80 -31.80 1.01
CA LEU A 92 -18.90 -31.33 2.07
C LEU A 92 -17.70 -30.57 1.50
N ALA A 93 -17.11 -31.07 0.41
CA ALA A 93 -16.00 -30.39 -0.27
C ALA A 93 -16.43 -29.01 -0.79
N PHE A 94 -17.57 -28.90 -1.45
CA PHE A 94 -18.10 -27.62 -1.93
C PHE A 94 -18.43 -26.65 -0.79
N LYS A 95 -18.94 -27.16 0.34
CA LYS A 95 -19.18 -26.36 1.53
C LYS A 95 -17.88 -25.75 2.06
N GLU A 96 -16.82 -26.53 2.19
CA GLU A 96 -15.51 -26.02 2.65
C GLU A 96 -14.87 -25.07 1.65
N GLN A 97 -14.97 -25.34 0.35
CA GLN A 97 -14.53 -24.41 -0.69
C GLN A 97 -15.26 -23.06 -0.61
N ARG A 98 -16.58 -23.08 -0.41
CA ARG A 98 -17.36 -21.85 -0.22
C ARG A 98 -16.92 -21.09 1.02
N ASN A 99 -16.68 -21.78 2.14
CA ASN A 99 -16.21 -21.16 3.38
C ASN A 99 -14.84 -20.49 3.18
N ALA A 100 -13.91 -21.18 2.51
CA ALA A 100 -12.59 -20.64 2.18
C ALA A 100 -12.69 -19.39 1.29
N ASN A 101 -13.58 -19.40 0.29
CA ASN A 101 -13.81 -18.24 -0.58
C ASN A 101 -14.37 -17.04 0.18
N ILE A 102 -15.29 -17.25 1.13
CA ILE A 102 -15.83 -16.18 1.99
C ILE A 102 -14.71 -15.57 2.83
N LEU A 103 -13.87 -16.42 3.44
CA LEU A 103 -12.75 -15.95 4.25
C LEU A 103 -11.74 -15.16 3.42
N LEU A 104 -11.33 -15.68 2.26
CA LEU A 104 -10.42 -14.99 1.33
C LEU A 104 -10.99 -13.64 0.90
N LYS A 105 -12.27 -13.60 0.53
CA LYS A 105 -12.94 -12.35 0.17
C LYS A 105 -12.90 -11.34 1.32
N SER A 106 -13.18 -11.77 2.55
CA SER A 106 -13.14 -10.88 3.71
C SER A 106 -11.72 -10.31 3.98
N GLN A 107 -10.67 -11.09 3.73
CA GLN A 107 -9.28 -10.64 3.85
C GLN A 107 -8.95 -9.60 2.78
N VAL A 108 -9.30 -9.87 1.52
CA VAL A 108 -9.08 -8.94 0.40
C VAL A 108 -9.85 -7.63 0.63
N ASP A 109 -11.10 -7.71 1.07
CA ASP A 109 -11.91 -6.52 1.35
C ASP A 109 -11.31 -5.71 2.51
N PHE A 110 -10.79 -6.38 3.54
CA PHE A 110 -10.10 -5.72 4.65
C PHE A 110 -8.82 -4.99 4.19
N GLU A 111 -7.98 -5.64 3.38
CA GLU A 111 -6.78 -5.01 2.82
C GLU A 111 -7.11 -3.82 1.93
N LYS A 112 -8.11 -3.96 1.05
CA LYS A 112 -8.59 -2.87 0.19
C LYS A 112 -9.08 -1.68 1.02
N ASN A 113 -9.82 -1.93 2.10
CA ASN A 113 -10.27 -0.87 3.00
C ASN A 113 -9.10 -0.16 3.68
N LYS A 114 -8.07 -0.91 4.12
CA LYS A 114 -6.85 -0.34 4.70
C LYS A 114 -6.12 0.57 3.69
N ASP A 115 -6.06 0.17 2.43
CA ASP A 115 -5.46 0.98 1.36
C ASP A 115 -6.27 2.24 1.06
N ILE A 116 -7.61 2.13 1.01
CA ILE A 116 -8.49 3.30 0.85
C ILE A 116 -8.26 4.30 1.99
N GLU A 117 -8.19 3.83 3.24
CA GLU A 117 -7.93 4.70 4.39
C GLU A 117 -6.51 5.30 4.36
N ARG A 118 -5.51 4.54 3.90
CA ARG A 118 -4.16 5.07 3.68
C ARG A 118 -4.15 6.19 2.64
N LEU A 119 -4.80 5.99 1.50
CA LEU A 119 -4.88 6.99 0.42
C LEU A 119 -5.65 8.24 0.87
N LYS A 120 -6.74 8.08 1.63
CA LYS A 120 -7.44 9.22 2.24
C LYS A 120 -6.55 10.02 3.17
N ARG A 121 -5.74 9.37 4.02
CA ARG A 121 -4.77 10.06 4.89
C ARG A 121 -3.76 10.85 4.09
N ILE A 122 -3.16 10.25 3.05
CA ILE A 122 -2.19 10.92 2.18
C ILE A 122 -2.84 12.13 1.51
N ARG A 123 -4.04 11.98 0.94
CA ARG A 123 -4.79 13.08 0.34
C ARG A 123 -4.99 14.23 1.33
N ASN A 124 -5.45 13.94 2.54
CA ASN A 124 -5.69 14.95 3.56
C ASN A 124 -4.39 15.67 3.98
N LEU A 125 -3.27 14.95 4.06
CA LEU A 125 -1.96 15.54 4.34
C LEU A 125 -1.53 16.52 3.24
N ILE A 126 -1.75 16.18 1.97
CA ILE A 126 -1.44 17.05 0.84
C ILE A 126 -2.32 18.30 0.86
N LEU A 127 -3.64 18.13 1.00
CA LEU A 127 -4.56 19.27 1.07
C LEU A 127 -4.23 20.18 2.25
N TYR A 128 -3.87 19.60 3.40
CA TYR A 128 -3.41 20.36 4.55
C TYR A 128 -2.13 21.14 4.26
N ASP A 129 -1.14 20.52 3.61
CA ASP A 129 0.12 21.17 3.21
C ASP A 129 -0.13 22.33 2.24
N LEU A 130 -1.00 22.12 1.25
CA LEU A 130 -1.40 23.14 0.29
C LEU A 130 -2.07 24.33 0.97
N GLU A 131 -3.04 24.07 1.85
CA GLU A 131 -3.89 25.09 2.48
C GLU A 131 -3.18 25.84 3.61
N ASN A 132 -2.38 25.15 4.42
CA ASN A 132 -1.83 25.70 5.66
C ASN A 132 -0.34 26.02 5.60
N ARG A 133 0.36 25.53 4.57
CA ARG A 133 1.78 25.83 4.37
C ARG A 133 2.01 26.53 3.05
N ILE A 134 1.74 25.89 1.91
CA ILE A 134 2.15 26.44 0.61
C ILE A 134 1.44 27.76 0.31
N LYS A 135 0.10 27.81 0.38
CA LYS A 135 -0.64 29.03 0.06
C LYS A 135 -0.28 30.22 0.98
N PRO A 136 -0.38 30.11 2.32
CA PRO A 136 -0.06 31.22 3.21
C PRO A 136 1.38 31.69 3.08
N ASN A 137 2.31 30.75 2.85
CA ASN A 137 3.71 31.09 2.68
C ASN A 137 3.96 31.83 1.36
N ALA A 138 3.30 31.42 0.28
CA ALA A 138 3.36 32.14 -0.99
C ALA A 138 2.77 33.56 -0.85
N GLU A 139 1.64 33.70 -0.15
CA GLU A 139 1.00 34.99 0.13
C GLU A 139 1.91 35.92 0.94
N ALA A 140 2.64 35.38 1.93
CA ALA A 140 3.55 36.15 2.77
C ALA A 140 4.81 36.63 2.00
N ILE A 141 5.27 35.89 0.99
CA ILE A 141 6.44 36.27 0.18
C ILE A 141 6.12 37.46 -0.75
N ILE A 142 4.86 37.63 -1.18
CA ILE A 142 4.46 38.74 -2.06
C ILE A 142 4.77 40.13 -1.46
N PRO A 143 4.28 40.49 -0.25
CA PRO A 143 4.59 41.79 0.35
C PRO A 143 6.08 41.94 0.66
N GLU A 144 6.77 40.87 1.07
CA GLU A 144 8.23 40.88 1.26
C GLU A 144 8.97 41.23 -0.05
N THR A 145 8.53 40.65 -1.16
CA THR A 145 9.09 40.91 -2.49
C THR A 145 8.84 42.34 -2.94
N LYS A 146 7.64 42.88 -2.69
CA LYS A 146 7.29 44.27 -2.99
C LYS A 146 8.12 45.25 -2.17
N ASP A 147 8.23 45.04 -0.85
CA ASP A 147 9.08 45.85 0.04
C ASP A 147 10.55 45.82 -0.38
N CYS A 148 11.07 44.66 -0.80
CA CYS A 148 12.42 44.57 -1.35
C CYS A 148 12.58 45.31 -2.68
N LEU A 149 11.57 45.32 -3.55
CA LEU A 149 11.58 46.09 -4.80
C LEU A 149 11.56 47.59 -4.54
N ASP A 150 10.76 48.05 -3.58
CA ASP A 150 10.68 49.47 -3.21
C ASP A 150 12.01 49.95 -2.63
N LYS A 151 12.61 49.16 -1.72
CA LYS A 151 13.93 49.43 -1.12
C LYS A 151 15.11 49.29 -2.08
N LEU A 152 14.94 48.72 -3.27
CA LEU A 152 16.00 48.76 -4.29
C LEU A 152 16.08 50.13 -4.97
N ASN A 153 15.00 50.91 -4.91
CA ASN A 153 14.96 52.27 -5.45
C ASN A 153 15.51 53.30 -4.44
N ASP A 154 15.45 53.00 -3.14
CA ASP A 154 16.17 53.75 -2.09
C ASP A 154 17.57 53.15 -1.89
N ASP A 155 18.59 53.98 -1.64
CA ASP A 155 19.99 53.53 -1.46
C ASP A 155 20.22 52.63 -0.20
N GLY A 156 19.16 52.24 0.52
CA GLY A 156 19.19 51.42 1.71
C GLY A 156 18.76 49.98 1.45
N ILE A 157 19.69 49.13 1.04
CA ILE A 157 19.38 47.72 0.80
C ILE A 157 19.34 46.98 2.14
N LYS A 158 18.14 46.70 2.66
CA LYS A 158 17.95 45.86 3.85
C LYS A 158 17.75 44.41 3.46
N VAL A 159 18.48 43.54 4.14
CA VAL A 159 18.31 42.09 4.08
C VAL A 159 17.01 41.73 4.79
N SER A 160 16.10 41.02 4.13
CA SER A 160 14.95 40.40 4.79
C SER A 160 15.45 39.31 5.74
N THR A 161 15.09 39.39 7.02
CA THR A 161 15.64 38.55 8.09
C THR A 161 14.77 37.33 8.43
N ASP A 162 13.48 37.36 8.11
CA ASP A 162 12.54 36.32 8.54
C ASP A 162 12.03 35.52 7.34
N HIS A 163 12.39 34.25 7.30
CA HIS A 163 12.03 33.37 6.20
C HIS A 163 10.88 32.47 6.55
N VAL A 164 9.88 32.48 5.67
CA VAL A 164 8.81 31.50 5.70
C VAL A 164 9.32 30.14 5.18
N GLU A 165 9.02 29.04 5.89
CA GLU A 165 9.48 27.71 5.52
C GLU A 165 8.75 27.18 4.27
N PHE A 166 9.33 27.41 3.09
CA PHE A 166 8.74 27.06 1.80
C PHE A 166 9.48 25.87 1.16
N ASN A 167 8.90 24.66 1.21
CA ASN A 167 9.54 23.43 0.71
C ASN A 167 8.52 22.39 0.21
N ASP A 168 9.02 21.39 -0.51
CA ASP A 168 8.27 20.29 -1.12
C ASP A 168 8.42 18.97 -0.34
N LYS A 169 8.79 19.01 0.95
CA LYS A 169 9.07 17.80 1.75
C LYS A 169 7.89 16.82 1.78
N VAL A 170 6.66 17.31 1.88
CA VAL A 170 5.45 16.47 1.87
C VAL A 170 5.28 15.76 0.53
N TYR A 171 5.60 16.44 -0.58
CA TYR A 171 5.59 15.84 -1.91
C TYR A 171 6.66 14.75 -2.07
N LEU A 172 7.87 15.02 -1.60
CA LEU A 172 8.98 14.06 -1.70
C LEU A 172 8.82 12.85 -0.78
N ALA A 173 8.03 12.97 0.29
CA ALA A 173 7.83 11.91 1.28
C ALA A 173 6.87 10.81 0.85
N ASN A 174 6.06 10.99 -0.21
CA ASN A 174 5.11 9.97 -0.66
C ASN A 174 5.42 9.46 -2.08
N ASN A 175 4.84 8.30 -2.41
CA ASN A 175 5.06 7.66 -3.70
C ASN A 175 4.20 8.32 -4.80
N LEU A 176 4.79 8.54 -5.98
CA LEU A 176 4.09 9.06 -7.16
C LEU A 176 2.87 8.20 -7.54
N THR A 177 2.95 6.89 -7.33
CA THR A 177 1.81 5.99 -7.59
C THR A 177 0.61 6.33 -6.70
N ASP A 178 0.83 6.75 -5.45
CA ASP A 178 -0.26 7.15 -4.56
C ASP A 178 -0.90 8.46 -5.02
N TYR A 179 -0.10 9.42 -5.48
CA TYR A 179 -0.64 10.65 -6.07
C TYR A 179 -1.47 10.37 -7.31
N ASN A 180 -1.05 9.43 -8.15
CA ASN A 180 -1.83 9.01 -9.30
C ASN A 180 -3.18 8.40 -8.86
N LEU A 181 -3.18 7.52 -7.86
CA LEU A 181 -4.42 6.93 -7.35
C LEU A 181 -5.38 7.96 -6.73
N ILE A 182 -4.85 9.06 -6.17
CA ILE A 182 -5.64 10.10 -5.51
C ILE A 182 -6.15 11.17 -6.48
N PHE A 183 -5.30 11.63 -7.40
CA PHE A 183 -5.55 12.82 -8.24
C PHE A 183 -5.72 12.51 -9.74
N ASN A 184 -5.84 11.24 -10.13
CA ASN A 184 -6.06 10.87 -11.53
C ASN A 184 -7.54 10.81 -11.94
N LYS A 185 -8.39 11.64 -11.33
CA LYS A 185 -9.80 11.67 -11.74
C LYS A 185 -9.96 12.11 -13.21
N ASP A 186 -9.09 13.03 -13.68
CA ASP A 186 -9.12 13.60 -15.04
C ASP A 186 -7.73 13.78 -15.69
N ASN A 187 -6.65 13.15 -15.18
CA ASN A 187 -5.22 13.44 -15.48
C ASN A 187 -4.75 14.90 -15.23
N SER A 188 -5.65 15.89 -15.22
CA SER A 188 -5.35 17.31 -15.01
C SER A 188 -4.82 17.59 -13.61
N ASP A 189 -5.43 17.00 -12.59
CA ASP A 189 -5.17 17.39 -11.19
C ASP A 189 -3.78 16.92 -10.73
N LEU A 190 -3.37 15.72 -11.14
CA LEU A 190 -2.00 15.25 -10.90
C LEU A 190 -0.98 16.17 -11.57
N LYS A 191 -1.25 16.61 -12.80
CA LYS A 191 -0.39 17.55 -13.52
C LYS A 191 -0.33 18.90 -12.80
N THR A 192 -1.46 19.41 -12.32
CA THR A 192 -1.53 20.63 -11.51
C THR A 192 -0.75 20.48 -10.22
N LEU A 193 -0.89 19.37 -9.50
CA LEU A 193 -0.15 19.08 -8.26
C LEU A 193 1.37 19.05 -8.49
N ILE A 194 1.82 18.36 -9.53
CA ILE A 194 3.26 18.30 -9.90
C ILE A 194 3.75 19.71 -10.24
N ASN A 195 2.96 20.49 -10.99
CA ASN A 195 3.30 21.86 -11.33
C ASN A 195 3.45 22.74 -10.07
N ILE A 196 2.50 22.66 -9.13
CA ILE A 196 2.57 23.35 -7.83
C ILE A 196 3.89 23.04 -7.13
N TYR A 197 4.21 21.77 -6.89
CA TYR A 197 5.43 21.40 -6.15
C TYR A 197 6.73 21.71 -6.92
N SER A 198 6.72 21.64 -8.25
CA SER A 198 7.86 22.09 -9.06
C SER A 198 8.13 23.59 -8.90
N ARG A 199 7.06 24.41 -8.80
CA ARG A 199 7.15 25.85 -8.57
C ARG A 199 7.58 26.18 -7.15
N VAL A 200 7.21 25.35 -6.16
CA VAL A 200 7.65 25.55 -4.77
C VAL A 200 9.17 25.65 -4.67
N ASN A 201 9.88 24.69 -5.28
CA ASN A 201 11.35 24.68 -5.31
C ASN A 201 11.92 25.86 -6.12
N PHE A 202 11.28 26.24 -7.23
CA PHE A 202 11.70 27.41 -8.01
C PHE A 202 11.60 28.70 -7.20
N ILE A 203 10.44 28.96 -6.58
CA ILE A 203 10.18 30.14 -5.77
C ILE A 203 11.13 30.19 -4.58
N PHE A 204 11.34 29.07 -3.87
CA PHE A 204 12.27 29.00 -2.74
C PHE A 204 13.65 29.58 -3.11
N LYS A 205 14.19 29.21 -4.28
CA LYS A 205 15.49 29.68 -4.79
C LYS A 205 15.52 31.16 -5.19
N HIS A 206 14.36 31.76 -5.44
CA HIS A 206 14.21 33.14 -5.90
C HIS A 206 13.54 34.03 -4.85
N THR A 207 13.46 33.58 -3.60
CA THR A 207 12.97 34.44 -2.51
C THR A 207 13.91 35.63 -2.27
N PRO A 208 13.41 36.72 -1.66
CA PRO A 208 14.21 37.92 -1.44
C PRO A 208 15.52 37.68 -0.68
N LEU A 209 15.57 36.80 0.33
CA LEU A 209 16.83 36.43 0.98
C LEU A 209 17.79 35.70 0.04
N GLN A 210 17.30 34.72 -0.72
CA GLN A 210 18.18 33.92 -1.60
C GLN A 210 18.76 34.79 -2.71
N ILE A 211 17.94 35.69 -3.27
CA ILE A 211 18.41 36.67 -4.25
C ILE A 211 19.43 37.62 -3.62
N SER A 212 19.20 38.10 -2.40
CA SER A 212 20.16 38.97 -1.68
C SER A 212 21.48 38.25 -1.38
N ARG A 213 21.44 36.94 -1.11
CA ARG A 213 22.64 36.10 -0.97
C ARG A 213 23.37 35.89 -2.29
N LYS A 214 22.64 35.73 -3.39
CA LYS A 214 23.15 35.52 -4.75
C LYS A 214 23.81 36.77 -5.34
N TYR A 215 23.24 37.94 -5.06
CA TYR A 215 23.76 39.24 -5.46
C TYR A 215 24.10 40.06 -4.22
N PRO A 216 25.21 39.74 -3.53
CA PRO A 216 25.64 40.49 -2.37
C PRO A 216 26.02 41.90 -2.83
N MET A 217 25.15 42.84 -2.54
CA MET A 217 25.28 44.25 -2.89
C MET A 217 25.50 45.12 -1.65
N ASP A 218 25.21 44.51 -0.50
CA ASP A 218 24.89 45.17 0.78
C ASP A 218 25.84 44.71 1.87
N ARG A 219 26.79 43.82 1.55
CA ARG A 219 27.79 43.39 2.52
C ARG A 219 28.80 44.51 2.62
N GLU A 220 28.84 45.19 3.76
CA GLU A 220 29.92 46.09 4.18
C GLU A 220 31.32 45.48 3.94
N ASN A 221 31.40 44.14 3.88
CA ASN A 221 32.62 43.36 3.67
C ASN A 221 32.92 43.01 2.20
N MET A 222 32.24 43.60 1.21
CA MET A 222 32.56 43.37 -0.19
C MET A 222 33.85 44.13 -0.55
N VAL A 223 34.99 43.46 -0.37
CA VAL A 223 36.30 44.05 -0.67
C VAL A 223 36.55 43.98 -2.17
N PHE A 224 36.38 45.10 -2.87
CA PHE A 224 36.77 45.26 -4.26
C PHE A 224 38.28 45.53 -4.33
N ASN A 225 39.09 44.46 -4.25
CA ASN A 225 40.54 44.58 -4.37
C ASN A 225 40.95 44.90 -5.81
N GLY A 226 41.62 46.04 -6.03
CA GLY A 226 42.27 46.38 -7.31
C GLY A 226 41.33 46.83 -8.43
N ILE A 227 40.14 47.35 -8.10
CA ILE A 227 39.12 47.78 -9.06
C ILE A 227 38.85 49.28 -8.90
N THR A 228 38.56 49.99 -9.98
CA THR A 228 38.25 51.43 -9.95
C THR A 228 36.86 51.70 -9.38
N GLU A 229 36.61 52.92 -8.86
CA GLU A 229 35.27 53.31 -8.36
C GLU A 229 34.20 53.27 -9.48
N GLU A 230 34.57 53.52 -10.73
CA GLU A 230 33.67 53.36 -11.88
C GLU A 230 33.27 51.90 -12.09
N GLU A 231 34.22 50.97 -12.04
CA GLU A 231 33.96 49.54 -12.20
C GLU A 231 33.10 49.00 -11.05
N LYS A 232 33.39 49.44 -9.82
CA LYS A 232 32.57 49.15 -8.64
C LYS A 232 31.12 49.61 -8.82
N THR A 233 30.92 50.85 -9.26
CA THR A 233 29.58 51.40 -9.54
C THR A 233 28.86 50.59 -10.62
N ARG A 234 29.55 50.20 -11.71
CA ARG A 234 28.97 49.37 -12.78
C ARG A 234 28.56 47.98 -12.28
N VAL A 235 29.37 47.35 -11.42
CA VAL A 235 29.04 46.03 -10.84
C VAL A 235 27.81 46.14 -9.94
N ILE A 236 27.75 47.20 -9.13
CA ILE A 236 26.61 47.50 -8.26
C ILE A 236 25.34 47.66 -9.11
N GLU A 237 25.32 48.59 -10.05
CA GLU A 237 24.16 48.82 -10.93
C GLU A 237 23.71 47.55 -11.68
N ARG A 238 24.66 46.75 -12.18
CA ARG A 238 24.35 45.47 -12.84
C ARG A 238 23.67 44.47 -11.91
N ASN A 239 24.12 44.36 -10.67
CA ASN A 239 23.55 43.45 -9.68
C ASN A 239 22.19 43.94 -9.17
N LYS A 240 22.01 45.26 -8.98
CA LYS A 240 20.72 45.92 -8.71
C LYS A 240 19.70 45.54 -9.80
N ALA A 241 20.09 45.72 -11.08
CA ALA A 241 19.24 45.38 -12.22
C ALA A 241 18.87 43.89 -12.27
N LYS A 242 19.82 42.97 -12.01
CA LYS A 242 19.55 41.52 -11.96
C LYS A 242 18.58 41.15 -10.83
N LYS A 243 18.79 41.71 -9.63
CA LYS A 243 17.93 41.49 -8.46
C LYS A 243 16.50 41.97 -8.74
N LYS A 244 16.36 43.17 -9.33
CA LYS A 244 15.07 43.71 -9.77
C LYS A 244 14.33 42.78 -10.73
N ILE A 245 14.99 42.32 -11.80
CA ILE A 245 14.38 41.41 -12.78
C ILE A 245 13.93 40.09 -12.14
N GLU A 246 14.72 39.49 -11.24
CA GLU A 246 14.35 38.24 -10.58
C GLU A 246 13.16 38.41 -9.63
N LEU A 247 13.11 39.51 -8.86
CA LEU A 247 12.01 39.83 -7.95
C LEU A 247 10.71 40.18 -8.70
N GLU A 248 10.79 40.96 -9.79
CA GLU A 248 9.64 41.28 -10.64
C GLU A 248 9.02 40.03 -11.26
N ARG A 249 9.83 39.03 -11.62
CA ARG A 249 9.35 37.74 -12.12
C ARG A 249 8.76 36.86 -11.02
N LEU A 250 9.11 37.07 -9.76
CA LEU A 250 8.66 36.22 -8.67
C LEU A 250 7.17 36.42 -8.36
N ILE A 251 6.71 37.67 -8.34
CA ILE A 251 5.31 38.03 -8.01
C ILE A 251 4.29 37.27 -8.87
N PRO A 252 4.32 37.33 -10.22
CA PRO A 252 3.34 36.61 -11.04
C PRO A 252 3.44 35.09 -10.90
N ASN A 253 4.62 34.55 -10.56
CA ASN A 253 4.78 33.12 -10.28
C ASN A 253 4.12 32.73 -8.95
N LEU A 254 4.21 33.57 -7.91
CA LEU A 254 3.51 33.39 -6.64
C LEU A 254 1.99 33.46 -6.82
N GLU A 255 1.50 34.47 -7.52
CA GLU A 255 0.06 34.64 -7.79
C GLU A 255 -0.51 33.46 -8.58
N SER A 256 0.18 33.02 -9.64
CA SER A 256 -0.23 31.84 -10.40
C SER A 256 -0.16 30.55 -9.58
N LEU A 257 0.80 30.42 -8.66
CA LEU A 257 0.87 29.29 -7.74
C LEU A 257 -0.34 29.29 -6.79
N ILE A 258 -0.66 30.43 -6.16
CA ILE A 258 -1.77 30.57 -5.23
C ILE A 258 -3.08 30.18 -5.92
N SER A 259 -3.33 30.71 -7.12
CA SER A 259 -4.53 30.37 -7.91
C SER A 259 -4.62 28.86 -8.22
N ALA A 260 -3.52 28.22 -8.61
CA ALA A 260 -3.50 26.78 -8.87
C ALA A 260 -3.75 25.95 -7.59
N VAL A 261 -3.25 26.41 -6.45
CA VAL A 261 -3.49 25.78 -5.15
C VAL A 261 -4.97 25.92 -4.74
N GLU A 262 -5.55 27.09 -4.91
CA GLU A 262 -6.97 27.34 -4.62
C GLU A 262 -7.90 26.47 -5.45
N GLU A 263 -7.68 26.42 -6.76
CA GLU A 263 -8.45 25.55 -7.68
C GLU A 263 -8.41 24.09 -7.23
N LEU A 264 -7.22 23.59 -6.86
CA LEU A 264 -7.07 22.21 -6.42
C LEU A 264 -7.71 21.96 -5.05
N ILE A 265 -7.63 22.90 -4.12
CA ILE A 265 -8.27 22.77 -2.81
C ILE A 265 -9.80 22.78 -2.97
N GLU A 266 -10.36 23.69 -3.77
CA GLU A 266 -11.81 23.80 -4.00
C GLU A 266 -12.39 22.52 -4.62
N LYS A 267 -11.65 21.88 -5.53
CA LYS A 267 -12.08 20.62 -6.17
C LYS A 267 -12.15 19.43 -5.19
N TYR A 268 -11.41 19.47 -4.08
CA TYR A 268 -11.26 18.35 -3.15
C TYR A 268 -11.76 18.62 -1.72
N LYS A 269 -12.30 19.81 -1.45
CA LYS A 269 -13.10 20.12 -0.25
C LYS A 269 -14.51 19.55 -0.38
#